data_AF-A0A164RX15-F1
#
_entry.id   AF-A0A164RX15-F1
#
_cell.length_a   1.000
_cell.length_b   1.000
_cell.length_c   1.000
_cell.angle_alpha   90.00
_cell.angle_beta   90.00
_cell.angle_gamma   90.00
#
_symmetry.space_group_name_H-M   'P 1'
#
loop_
_entity.id
_entity.type
_entity.pdbx_description
1 polymer ?
#
loop_
_entity_poly.entity_id
_entity_poly.type
_entity_poly.pdbx_seq_one_letter_code
_entity_poly.pdbx_strand_id
1 'polypeptide(L)'
;MDKLAYFEPLDVELKEGYEVLWNNLGGRQWPIAKLLIKLIIAAFHTPLIAPFIPHTYPHFLSFLHTLVRRVLSWCTHSPHPGPPPTSFIDIHSNEDYVLWSARSRHLLSFWDERFDRAESIFVSQLVLYHVPRLTPYWREKLERADEGDIEARDYSIPVRAFCKWHRMVYPGSNHPTHRQAIRLMKSFSHRDLQKIYNMAKSSKDGAYHPKYRQIWREWLDRKGPDITIVFE
;
A
#
# COMPACT_ATOMS: atom_id res chain seq x y z
N MET A 1 -22.25 29.35 -49.84
CA MET A 1 -21.49 29.90 -48.69
C MET A 1 -21.32 28.79 -47.68
N ASP A 2 -20.11 28.24 -47.63
CA ASP A 2 -19.75 27.06 -46.85
C ASP A 2 -19.77 27.34 -45.36
N LYS A 3 -20.85 26.93 -44.68
CA LYS A 3 -20.97 27.01 -43.21
C LYS A 3 -20.01 26.07 -42.47
N LEU A 4 -19.26 25.22 -43.18
CA LEU A 4 -18.32 24.26 -42.59
C LEU A 4 -16.93 24.88 -42.33
N ALA A 5 -16.56 25.98 -42.98
CA ALA A 5 -15.25 26.61 -42.80
C ALA A 5 -15.05 27.30 -41.43
N TYR A 6 -16.12 27.50 -40.65
CA TYR A 6 -16.05 28.12 -39.32
C TYR A 6 -15.80 27.13 -38.18
N PHE A 7 -15.84 25.81 -38.43
CA PHE A 7 -15.70 24.80 -37.37
C PHE A 7 -14.29 24.22 -37.24
N GLU A 8 -13.44 24.30 -38.27
CA GLU A 8 -12.05 23.81 -38.21
C GLU A 8 -11.19 24.42 -37.09
N PRO A 9 -11.23 25.74 -36.81
CA PRO A 9 -10.40 26.29 -35.73
C PRO A 9 -10.88 25.86 -34.33
N LEU A 10 -12.17 25.56 -34.19
CA LEU A 10 -12.75 25.15 -32.90
C LEU A 10 -12.29 23.74 -32.50
N ASP A 11 -12.12 22.85 -33.48
CA ASP A 11 -11.62 21.48 -33.25
C ASP A 11 -10.17 21.44 -32.81
N VAL A 12 -9.33 22.41 -33.24
CA VAL A 12 -7.92 22.49 -32.83
C VAL A 12 -7.80 22.96 -31.38
N GLU A 13 -8.50 24.03 -30.98
CA GLU A 13 -8.48 24.52 -29.60
C GLU A 13 -9.12 23.53 -28.61
N LEU A 14 -10.20 22.84 -29.01
CA LEU A 14 -10.78 21.78 -28.18
C LEU A 14 -9.81 20.62 -27.97
N LYS A 15 -9.05 20.27 -29.01
CA LYS A 15 -8.08 19.17 -28.95
C LYS A 15 -6.90 19.51 -28.05
N GLU A 16 -6.38 20.74 -28.11
CA GLU A 16 -5.33 21.19 -27.20
C GLU A 16 -5.82 21.28 -25.75
N GLY A 17 -7.03 21.81 -25.52
CA GLY A 17 -7.64 21.83 -24.19
C GLY A 17 -7.88 20.43 -23.61
N TYR A 18 -8.22 19.47 -24.47
CA TYR A 18 -8.42 18.07 -24.12
C TYR A 18 -7.11 17.37 -23.71
N GLU A 19 -6.00 17.62 -24.42
CA GLU A 19 -4.66 17.10 -24.10
C GLU A 19 -4.15 17.64 -22.75
N VAL A 20 -4.36 18.92 -22.45
CA VAL A 20 -3.98 19.52 -21.17
C VAL A 20 -4.81 18.94 -20.01
N LEU A 21 -6.10 18.68 -20.23
CA LEU A 21 -6.96 18.02 -19.26
C LEU A 21 -6.60 16.55 -19.06
N TRP A 22 -6.20 15.86 -20.13
CA TRP A 22 -5.76 14.46 -20.10
C TRP A 22 -4.55 14.27 -19.17
N ASN A 23 -3.56 15.15 -19.31
CA ASN A 23 -2.31 15.06 -18.54
C ASN A 23 -2.47 15.41 -17.06
N ASN A 24 -3.43 16.28 -16.71
CA ASN A 24 -3.63 16.74 -15.33
C ASN A 24 -4.54 15.85 -14.47
N LEU A 25 -5.47 15.08 -15.05
CA LEU A 25 -6.51 14.35 -14.30
C LEU A 25 -6.15 12.91 -13.89
N GLY A 26 -4.91 12.46 -14.13
CA GLY A 26 -4.35 11.27 -13.50
C GLY A 26 -5.20 10.00 -13.60
N GLY A 27 -5.77 9.71 -14.78
CA GLY A 27 -6.35 8.41 -15.20
C GLY A 27 -7.54 7.82 -14.42
N ARG A 28 -7.81 8.19 -13.17
CA ARG A 28 -8.80 7.51 -12.31
C ARG A 28 -10.21 8.09 -12.37
N GLN A 29 -10.39 9.37 -12.69
CA GLN A 29 -11.72 10.01 -12.78
C GLN A 29 -12.26 10.09 -14.23
N TRP A 30 -11.55 9.48 -15.16
CA TRP A 30 -11.77 9.58 -16.59
C TRP A 30 -13.11 9.05 -17.14
N PRO A 31 -13.73 8.00 -16.57
CA PRO A 31 -14.98 7.47 -17.13
C PRO A 31 -16.14 8.49 -17.06
N ILE A 32 -16.22 9.25 -15.97
CA ILE A 32 -17.32 10.19 -15.71
C ILE A 32 -17.15 11.45 -16.57
N ALA A 33 -15.94 12.00 -16.63
CA ALA A 33 -15.63 13.15 -17.48
C ALA A 33 -15.86 12.86 -18.97
N LYS A 34 -15.46 11.67 -19.44
CA LYS A 34 -15.69 11.23 -20.83
C LYS A 34 -17.18 11.12 -21.16
N LEU A 35 -17.99 10.66 -20.20
CA LEU A 35 -19.44 10.54 -20.34
C LEU A 35 -20.09 11.92 -20.44
N LEU A 36 -19.70 12.87 -19.58
CA LEU A 36 -20.21 14.24 -19.60
C LEU A 36 -19.85 14.97 -20.90
N ILE A 37 -18.60 14.86 -21.37
CA ILE A 37 -18.19 15.47 -22.65
C ILE A 37 -19.00 14.90 -23.81
N LYS A 38 -19.19 13.57 -23.87
CA LYS A 38 -20.01 12.94 -24.90
C LYS A 38 -21.47 13.38 -24.84
N LEU A 39 -22.03 13.59 -23.65
CA LEU A 39 -23.41 14.02 -23.45
C LEU A 39 -23.60 15.47 -23.90
N ILE A 40 -22.61 16.32 -23.64
CA ILE A 40 -22.57 17.70 -24.13
C ILE A 40 -22.52 17.71 -25.66
N ILE A 41 -21.58 16.98 -26.28
CA ILE A 41 -21.47 16.88 -27.75
C ILE A 41 -22.75 16.32 -28.38
N ALA A 42 -23.34 15.28 -27.78
CA ALA A 42 -24.59 14.71 -28.27
C ALA A 42 -25.74 15.73 -28.21
N ALA A 43 -25.83 16.52 -27.14
CA ALA A 43 -26.83 17.58 -27.02
C ALA A 43 -26.68 18.65 -28.13
N PHE A 44 -25.46 18.95 -28.56
CA PHE A 44 -25.19 19.87 -29.68
C PHE A 44 -25.59 19.34 -31.05
N HIS A 45 -25.45 18.03 -31.27
CA HIS A 45 -25.83 17.41 -32.53
C HIS A 45 -27.33 17.13 -32.64
N THR A 46 -28.11 17.36 -31.57
CA THR A 46 -29.56 17.20 -31.62
C THR A 46 -30.18 18.30 -32.50
N PRO A 47 -30.87 17.95 -33.62
CA PRO A 47 -31.37 18.92 -34.60
C PRO A 47 -32.44 19.88 -34.06
N LEU A 48 -32.93 19.65 -32.84
CA LEU A 48 -33.91 20.49 -32.16
C LEU A 48 -33.36 21.87 -31.71
N ILE A 49 -32.04 22.01 -31.55
CA ILE A 49 -31.43 23.26 -31.06
C ILE A 49 -30.91 24.14 -32.21
N ALA A 50 -30.72 23.56 -33.40
CA ALA A 50 -30.14 24.21 -34.58
C ALA A 50 -30.78 25.55 -35.00
N PRO A 51 -32.12 25.77 -34.93
CA PRO A 51 -32.69 27.05 -35.37
C PRO A 51 -32.51 28.22 -34.40
N PHE A 52 -32.09 27.99 -33.14
CA PHE A 52 -32.00 29.03 -32.10
C PHE A 52 -30.59 29.68 -31.98
N ILE A 53 -29.62 29.20 -32.75
CA ILE A 53 -28.20 29.49 -32.58
C ILE A 53 -27.73 30.89 -33.04
N PRO A 54 -28.31 31.58 -34.06
CA PRO A 54 -27.64 32.76 -34.62
C PRO A 54 -27.68 34.02 -33.72
N HIS A 55 -28.65 34.14 -32.80
CA HIS A 55 -28.79 35.35 -31.96
C HIS A 55 -28.37 35.17 -30.49
N THR A 56 -28.11 33.93 -30.04
CA THR A 56 -27.78 33.63 -28.63
C THR A 56 -26.36 33.12 -28.43
N TYR A 57 -25.58 33.01 -29.51
CA TYR A 57 -24.22 32.48 -29.53
C TYR A 57 -23.26 33.06 -28.46
N PRO A 58 -23.17 34.40 -28.25
CA PRO A 58 -22.24 34.94 -27.26
C PRO A 58 -22.66 34.61 -25.82
N HIS A 59 -23.96 34.65 -25.51
CA HIS A 59 -24.48 34.26 -24.20
C HIS A 59 -24.28 32.76 -23.95
N PHE A 60 -24.44 31.96 -24.98
CA PHE A 60 -24.28 30.53 -24.90
C PHE A 60 -22.82 30.10 -24.66
N LEU A 61 -21.84 30.70 -25.36
CA LEU A 61 -20.42 30.46 -25.10
C LEU A 61 -20.04 30.88 -23.67
N SER A 62 -20.57 32.00 -23.18
CA SER A 62 -20.34 32.45 -21.80
C SER A 62 -20.89 31.47 -20.76
N PHE A 63 -22.07 30.88 -21.03
CA PHE A 63 -22.67 29.84 -20.19
C PHE A 63 -21.83 28.58 -20.19
N LEU A 64 -21.38 28.12 -21.37
CA LEU A 64 -20.57 26.91 -21.50
C LEU A 64 -19.24 27.05 -20.77
N HIS A 65 -18.57 28.19 -20.95
CA HIS A 65 -17.32 28.49 -20.27
C HIS A 65 -17.49 28.54 -18.74
N THR A 66 -18.62 29.09 -18.26
CA THR A 66 -18.96 29.11 -16.82
C THR A 66 -19.25 27.70 -16.29
N LEU A 67 -19.94 26.88 -17.07
CA LEU A 67 -20.25 25.48 -16.74
C LEU A 67 -18.96 24.64 -16.66
N VAL A 68 -18.08 24.76 -17.65
CA VAL A 68 -16.78 24.09 -17.67
C VAL A 68 -15.93 24.52 -16.48
N ARG A 69 -15.85 25.82 -16.18
CA ARG A 69 -15.14 26.33 -14.98
C ARG A 69 -15.71 25.77 -13.68
N ARG A 70 -17.05 25.67 -13.56
CA ARG A 70 -17.69 25.08 -12.38
C ARG A 70 -17.40 23.58 -12.24
N VAL A 71 -17.48 22.82 -13.33
CA VAL A 71 -17.17 21.38 -13.32
C VAL A 71 -15.70 21.16 -12.98
N LEU A 72 -14.78 21.93 -13.57
CA LEU A 72 -13.37 21.87 -13.24
C LEU A 72 -13.11 22.26 -11.79
N SER A 73 -13.71 23.34 -11.30
CA SER A 73 -13.62 23.76 -9.89
C SER A 73 -14.10 22.64 -8.96
N TRP A 74 -15.21 21.97 -9.28
CA TRP A 74 -15.72 20.83 -8.52
C TRP A 74 -14.79 19.62 -8.54
N CYS A 75 -14.19 19.31 -9.69
CA CYS A 75 -13.19 18.24 -9.79
C CYS A 75 -11.90 18.59 -9.00
N THR A 76 -11.53 19.86 -8.90
CA THR A 76 -10.36 20.32 -8.13
C THR A 76 -10.65 20.60 -6.65
N HIS A 77 -11.92 20.75 -6.26
CA HIS A 77 -12.36 21.05 -4.90
C HIS A 77 -13.18 19.92 -4.27
N SER A 78 -13.12 18.71 -4.82
CA SER A 78 -13.61 17.53 -4.10
C SER A 78 -12.91 17.51 -2.73
N PRO A 79 -13.64 17.66 -1.61
CA PRO A 79 -13.04 17.86 -0.31
C PRO A 79 -12.24 16.62 0.03
N HIS A 80 -10.92 16.76 0.10
CA HIS A 80 -10.14 15.82 0.88
C HIS A 80 -10.70 15.89 2.31
N PRO A 81 -11.04 14.77 2.94
CA PRO A 81 -11.36 14.77 4.36
C PRO A 81 -10.12 15.29 5.09
N GLY A 82 -10.16 16.53 5.54
CA GLY A 82 -9.12 17.11 6.38
C GLY A 82 -9.04 16.29 7.68
N PRO A 83 -7.83 15.95 8.16
CA PRO A 83 -7.72 15.26 9.44
C PRO A 83 -8.22 16.18 10.56
N PRO A 84 -8.82 15.63 11.64
CA PRO A 84 -9.15 16.41 12.82
C PRO A 84 -7.87 16.95 13.47
N PRO A 85 -7.94 18.10 14.19
CA PRO A 85 -6.79 18.61 14.91
C PRO A 85 -6.59 17.75 16.17
N THR A 86 -5.69 16.78 16.08
CA THR A 86 -5.12 16.13 17.25
C THR A 86 -3.65 16.44 17.29
N SER A 87 -3.31 17.43 18.12
CA SER A 87 -1.99 17.52 18.74
C SER A 87 -1.77 16.26 19.58
N PHE A 88 -1.27 15.22 18.94
CA PHE A 88 -0.66 14.07 19.59
C PHE A 88 0.60 13.76 18.79
N ILE A 89 1.69 13.70 19.52
CA ILE A 89 3.07 13.63 19.02
C ILE A 89 3.18 12.55 17.93
N ASP A 90 3.51 13.01 16.73
CA ASP A 90 3.66 12.25 15.50
C ASP A 90 4.92 11.36 15.60
N ILE A 91 4.73 10.08 15.92
CA ILE A 91 5.79 9.04 15.88
C ILE A 91 5.55 8.25 14.59
N HIS A 92 6.01 8.79 13.46
CA HIS A 92 5.56 8.33 12.14
C HIS A 92 6.61 8.26 11.02
N SER A 93 7.92 8.20 11.30
CA SER A 93 8.90 7.95 10.23
C SER A 93 9.54 6.56 10.34
N ASN A 94 9.90 5.98 9.19
CA ASN A 94 10.78 4.81 9.09
C ASN A 94 12.12 5.04 9.82
N GLU A 95 12.48 6.31 10.06
CA GLU A 95 13.66 6.66 10.85
C GLU A 95 13.49 6.28 12.32
N ASP A 96 12.28 6.29 12.90
CA ASP A 96 12.08 5.84 14.29
C ASP A 96 12.37 4.34 14.46
N TYR A 97 12.07 3.52 13.46
CA TYR A 97 12.47 2.11 13.46
C TYR A 97 13.99 1.96 13.38
N VAL A 98 14.64 2.75 12.51
CA VAL A 98 16.10 2.76 12.38
C VAL A 98 16.76 3.26 13.68
N LEU A 99 16.23 4.32 14.27
CA LEU A 99 16.71 4.94 15.51
C LEU A 99 16.49 4.02 16.72
N TRP A 100 15.34 3.35 16.80
CA TRP A 100 15.06 2.35 17.83
C TRP A 100 15.99 1.14 17.69
N SER A 101 16.21 0.65 16.48
CA SER A 101 17.17 -0.42 16.22
C SER A 101 18.60 -0.03 16.59
N ALA A 102 18.99 1.23 16.38
CA ALA A 102 20.32 1.75 16.73
C ALA A 102 20.48 1.97 18.25
N ARG A 103 19.43 2.45 18.94
CA ARG A 103 19.44 2.66 20.40
C ARG A 103 19.51 1.35 21.17
N SER A 104 18.84 0.31 20.67
CA SER A 104 18.90 -1.04 21.25
C SER A 104 20.29 -1.68 21.09
N ARG A 105 21.10 -1.30 20.09
CA ARG A 105 22.50 -1.78 19.96
C ARG A 105 23.39 -1.38 21.14
N HIS A 106 23.19 -0.19 21.71
CA HIS A 106 23.98 0.29 22.85
C HIS A 106 23.57 -0.38 24.18
N LEU A 107 22.36 -0.95 24.24
CA LEU A 107 21.88 -1.69 25.41
C LEU A 107 22.36 -3.15 25.39
N LEU A 108 22.61 -3.72 24.21
CA LEU A 108 23.03 -5.13 24.07
C LEU A 108 24.49 -5.38 24.49
N SER A 109 25.37 -4.36 24.47
CA SER A 109 26.74 -4.52 24.99
C SER A 109 26.80 -4.71 26.52
N PHE A 110 25.67 -4.54 27.22
CA PHE A 110 25.57 -4.68 28.67
C PHE A 110 25.05 -6.07 29.11
N TRP A 111 24.55 -6.89 28.19
CA TRP A 111 23.90 -8.18 28.50
C TRP A 111 24.74 -9.42 28.17
N ASP A 112 25.96 -9.25 27.67
CA ASP A 112 26.82 -10.33 27.18
C ASP A 112 27.89 -10.78 28.19
N GLU A 113 27.48 -11.12 29.43
CA GLU A 113 28.39 -11.71 30.43
C GLU A 113 27.80 -12.88 31.24
N ARG A 114 26.56 -13.32 31.01
CA ARG A 114 25.92 -14.31 31.91
C ARG A 114 25.04 -15.32 31.18
N PHE A 115 25.68 -16.33 30.60
CA PHE A 115 25.04 -17.63 30.32
C PHE A 115 25.81 -18.80 30.94
N ASP A 116 26.44 -18.56 32.09
CA ASP A 116 26.91 -19.61 32.99
C ASP A 116 25.86 -19.88 34.08
N ARG A 117 25.39 -21.13 34.13
CA ARG A 117 24.55 -21.81 35.15
C ARG A 117 23.04 -21.88 34.91
N ALA A 118 22.58 -23.08 34.53
CA ALA A 118 21.35 -23.69 35.06
C ALA A 118 21.34 -25.23 34.88
N GLU A 119 22.12 -25.93 35.71
CA GLU A 119 21.72 -27.21 36.35
C GLU A 119 20.67 -26.86 37.45
N SER A 120 19.70 -27.65 37.92
CA SER A 120 19.20 -29.02 37.70
C SER A 120 17.94 -29.24 38.58
N ILE A 121 17.15 -30.30 38.32
CA ILE A 121 16.25 -31.07 39.23
C ILE A 121 14.79 -30.58 39.47
N PHE A 122 13.78 -31.40 39.10
CA PHE A 122 12.90 -32.18 40.03
C PHE A 122 11.85 -33.13 39.34
N VAL A 123 12.11 -34.45 39.40
CA VAL A 123 11.27 -35.61 39.84
C VAL A 123 9.78 -35.66 39.39
N SER A 124 9.35 -36.45 38.39
CA SER A 124 9.11 -37.92 38.30
C SER A 124 7.87 -38.47 39.05
N GLN A 125 6.79 -38.69 38.31
CA GLN A 125 5.68 -39.60 38.65
C GLN A 125 5.79 -40.84 37.74
N LEU A 126 5.89 -42.03 38.34
CA LEU A 126 6.04 -43.31 37.64
C LEU A 126 4.82 -43.62 36.75
N VAL A 127 4.98 -43.47 35.43
CA VAL A 127 4.16 -44.13 34.41
C VAL A 127 4.96 -45.35 33.96
N LEU A 128 4.49 -46.55 34.31
CA LEU A 128 5.31 -47.76 34.25
C LEU A 128 5.82 -48.09 32.83
N TYR A 129 5.04 -47.86 31.78
CA TYR A 129 5.54 -47.63 30.41
C TYR A 129 4.38 -47.20 29.52
N HIS A 130 4.30 -45.91 29.17
CA HIS A 130 3.52 -45.51 28.00
C HIS A 130 4.44 -45.68 26.79
N VAL A 131 4.17 -46.69 25.94
CA VAL A 131 4.81 -46.74 24.61
C VAL A 131 4.10 -45.70 23.75
N PRO A 132 4.70 -44.53 23.50
CA PRO A 132 4.09 -43.55 22.63
C PRO A 132 3.98 -44.21 21.26
N ARG A 133 2.84 -44.08 20.58
CA ARG A 133 2.80 -44.41 19.15
C ARG A 133 3.88 -43.58 18.50
N LEU A 134 4.96 -44.23 18.06
CA LEU A 134 6.04 -43.59 17.33
C LEU A 134 5.39 -42.72 16.26
N THR A 135 5.64 -41.42 16.33
CA THR A 135 5.20 -40.49 15.30
C THR A 135 5.67 -41.07 13.97
N PRO A 136 4.76 -41.28 13.01
CA PRO A 136 5.12 -42.02 11.81
C PRO A 136 6.32 -41.33 11.14
N TYR A 137 7.29 -42.13 10.68
CA TYR A 137 8.62 -41.69 10.23
C TYR A 137 8.62 -40.47 9.29
N TRP A 138 7.57 -40.27 8.50
CA TRP A 138 7.42 -39.11 7.63
C TRP A 138 7.20 -37.78 8.38
N ARG A 139 6.63 -37.80 9.60
CA ARG A 139 6.42 -36.62 10.45
C ARG A 139 7.73 -36.12 11.05
N GLU A 140 8.58 -37.02 11.56
CA GLU A 140 9.92 -36.66 12.03
C GLU A 140 10.80 -36.10 10.91
N LYS A 141 10.64 -36.60 9.67
CA LYS A 141 11.38 -36.08 8.53
C LYS A 141 10.92 -34.68 8.12
N LEU A 142 9.64 -34.37 8.31
CA LEU A 142 9.12 -33.01 8.12
C LEU A 142 9.64 -32.07 9.22
N GLU A 143 9.56 -32.50 10.49
CA GLU A 143 9.96 -31.70 11.65
C GLU A 143 11.49 -31.44 11.66
N ARG A 144 12.33 -32.45 11.36
CA ARG A 144 13.79 -32.25 11.24
C ARG A 144 14.21 -31.47 10.00
N ALA A 145 13.45 -31.53 8.90
CA ALA A 145 13.72 -30.72 7.71
C ALA A 145 13.23 -29.27 7.86
N ASP A 146 12.26 -29.02 8.74
CA ASP A 146 11.73 -27.69 9.03
C ASP A 146 12.50 -26.98 10.16
N GLU A 147 13.06 -27.65 11.17
CA GLU A 147 13.71 -26.91 12.26
C GLU A 147 15.16 -26.46 11.98
N GLY A 148 15.92 -27.18 11.16
CA GLY A 148 17.36 -26.92 10.99
C GLY A 148 17.74 -25.98 9.85
N ASP A 149 16.92 -25.88 8.79
CA ASP A 149 17.35 -25.34 7.50
C ASP A 149 16.34 -24.38 6.84
N ILE A 150 15.35 -23.90 7.60
CA ILE A 150 14.41 -22.88 7.10
C ILE A 150 15.13 -21.57 6.76
N GLU A 151 16.22 -21.26 7.45
CA GLU A 151 17.00 -20.04 7.16
C GLU A 151 17.79 -20.13 5.86
N ALA A 152 18.28 -21.31 5.48
CA ALA A 152 19.07 -21.49 4.28
C ALA A 152 18.25 -21.49 2.99
N ARG A 153 16.93 -21.66 3.07
CA ARG A 153 16.07 -21.57 1.89
C ARG A 153 15.80 -20.11 1.57
N ASP A 154 16.13 -19.71 0.35
CA ASP A 154 15.79 -18.41 -0.23
C ASP A 154 14.26 -18.22 -0.23
N TYR A 155 13.73 -17.58 0.81
CA TYR A 155 12.30 -17.36 0.95
C TYR A 155 11.90 -16.11 0.17
N SER A 156 11.40 -16.30 -1.04
CA SER A 156 10.91 -15.21 -1.89
C SER A 156 9.40 -15.05 -1.80
N ILE A 157 8.93 -13.83 -1.52
CA ILE A 157 7.50 -13.49 -1.48
C ILE A 157 7.09 -12.68 -2.71
N PRO A 158 5.83 -12.80 -3.18
CA PRO A 158 5.36 -11.94 -4.25
C PRO A 158 5.27 -10.50 -3.78
N VAL A 159 5.77 -9.56 -4.58
CA VAL A 159 5.79 -8.12 -4.27
C VAL A 159 4.40 -7.57 -3.91
N ARG A 160 3.34 -8.10 -4.54
CA ARG A 160 1.95 -7.75 -4.24
C ARG A 160 1.57 -8.09 -2.79
N ALA A 161 2.04 -9.20 -2.24
CA ALA A 161 1.80 -9.57 -0.85
C ALA A 161 2.53 -8.62 0.10
N PHE A 162 3.76 -8.22 -0.23
CA PHE A 162 4.50 -7.23 0.54
C PHE A 162 3.78 -5.87 0.57
N CYS A 163 3.37 -5.35 -0.60
CA CYS A 163 2.59 -4.11 -0.67
C CYS A 163 1.27 -4.23 0.12
N LYS A 164 0.58 -5.38 0.06
CA LYS A 164 -0.65 -5.63 0.81
C LYS A 164 -0.40 -5.59 2.32
N TRP A 165 0.59 -6.32 2.81
CA TRP A 165 0.98 -6.30 4.22
C TRP A 165 1.31 -4.88 4.68
N HIS A 166 2.04 -4.11 3.88
CA HIS A 166 2.40 -2.74 4.24
C HIS A 166 1.16 -1.85 4.43
N ARG A 167 0.12 -2.00 3.59
CA ARG A 167 -1.16 -1.27 3.77
C ARG A 167 -1.91 -1.68 5.03
N MET A 168 -1.77 -2.94 5.43
CA MET A 168 -2.44 -3.48 6.60
C MET A 168 -1.80 -2.99 7.91
N VAL A 169 -0.47 -2.84 7.92
CA VAL A 169 0.32 -2.52 9.13
C VAL A 169 0.54 -1.02 9.32
N TYR A 170 0.83 -0.30 8.24
CA TYR A 170 1.15 1.13 8.31
C TYR A 170 -0.06 1.95 7.85
N PRO A 171 -0.60 2.83 8.72
CA PRO A 171 -1.66 3.74 8.32
C PRO A 171 -1.14 4.80 7.35
N GLY A 172 -2.05 5.46 6.64
CA GLY A 172 -1.74 6.54 5.70
C GLY A 172 -1.79 6.10 4.23
N SER A 173 -1.55 7.05 3.32
CA SER A 173 -1.59 6.85 1.87
C SER A 173 -0.23 6.51 1.26
N ASN A 174 0.86 6.74 1.99
CA ASN A 174 2.23 6.55 1.54
C ASN A 174 2.62 5.06 1.61
N HIS A 175 2.19 4.32 0.60
CA HIS A 175 2.54 2.90 0.46
C HIS A 175 3.61 2.72 -0.63
N PRO A 176 4.54 1.77 -0.44
CA PRO A 176 5.61 1.56 -1.39
C PRO A 176 5.05 1.15 -2.75
N THR A 177 5.58 1.78 -3.79
CA THR A 177 5.40 1.34 -5.17
C THR A 177 6.02 -0.05 -5.37
N HIS A 178 5.62 -0.76 -6.43
CA HIS A 178 6.15 -2.10 -6.72
C HIS A 178 7.69 -2.13 -6.80
N ARG A 179 8.32 -1.10 -7.38
CA ARG A 179 9.78 -0.99 -7.46
C ARG A 179 10.44 -0.72 -6.11
N GLN A 180 9.83 0.12 -5.27
CA GLN A 180 10.31 0.39 -3.91
C GLN A 180 10.17 -0.84 -3.01
N ALA A 181 9.07 -1.58 -3.13
CA ALA A 181 8.84 -2.81 -2.40
C ALA A 181 9.93 -3.86 -2.69
N ILE A 182 10.36 -4.03 -3.94
CA ILE A 182 11.48 -4.92 -4.29
C ILE A 182 12.78 -4.52 -3.57
N ARG A 183 13.04 -3.21 -3.42
CA ARG A 183 14.23 -2.72 -2.70
C ARG A 183 14.10 -2.96 -1.19
N LEU A 184 12.95 -2.64 -0.61
CA LEU A 184 12.67 -2.83 0.80
C LEU A 184 12.70 -4.30 1.20
N MET A 185 12.19 -5.20 0.36
CA MET A 185 12.21 -6.64 0.64
C MET A 185 13.63 -7.19 0.89
N LYS A 186 14.66 -6.56 0.32
CA LYS A 186 16.06 -6.96 0.53
C LYS A 186 16.59 -6.65 1.93
N SER A 187 15.94 -5.75 2.68
CA SER A 187 16.35 -5.39 4.04
C SER A 187 15.67 -6.21 5.12
N PHE A 188 14.76 -7.13 4.76
CA PHE A 188 14.06 -8.00 5.72
C PHE A 188 14.72 -9.37 5.76
N SER A 189 14.80 -9.96 6.95
CA SER A 189 15.26 -11.35 7.10
C SER A 189 14.24 -12.33 6.50
N HIS A 190 14.66 -13.55 6.20
CA HIS A 190 13.76 -14.59 5.67
C HIS A 190 12.58 -14.86 6.62
N ARG A 191 12.84 -14.90 7.94
CA ARG A 191 11.80 -15.05 8.97
C ARG A 191 10.75 -13.93 8.89
N ASP A 192 11.19 -12.70 8.64
CA ASP A 192 10.29 -11.56 8.48
C ASP A 192 9.45 -11.67 7.20
N LEU A 193 10.08 -11.99 6.07
CA LEU A 193 9.36 -12.18 4.80
C LEU A 193 8.29 -13.27 4.92
N GLN A 194 8.59 -14.37 5.62
CA GLN A 194 7.62 -15.42 5.91
C GLN A 194 6.45 -14.92 6.78
N LYS A 195 6.75 -14.16 7.83
CA LYS A 195 5.71 -13.57 8.69
C LYS A 195 4.83 -12.57 7.93
N ILE A 196 5.46 -11.71 7.12
CA ILE A 196 4.81 -10.73 6.23
C ILE A 196 3.85 -11.45 5.29
N TYR A 197 4.30 -12.53 4.64
CA TYR A 197 3.48 -13.31 3.72
C TYR A 197 2.28 -13.95 4.42
N ASN A 198 2.50 -14.58 5.58
CA ASN A 198 1.44 -15.18 6.37
C ASN A 198 0.37 -14.16 6.76
N MET A 199 0.77 -12.97 7.21
CA MET A 199 -0.15 -11.88 7.51
C MET A 199 -0.92 -11.42 6.27
N ALA A 200 -0.23 -11.19 5.15
CA ALA A 200 -0.85 -10.78 3.89
C ALA A 200 -1.88 -11.80 3.38
N LYS A 201 -1.61 -13.08 3.58
CA LYS A 201 -2.49 -14.19 3.22
C LYS A 201 -3.73 -14.26 4.12
N SER A 202 -3.59 -14.00 5.41
CA SER A 202 -4.70 -14.04 6.38
C SER A 202 -5.73 -12.91 6.23
N SER A 203 -5.37 -11.80 5.60
CA SER A 203 -6.31 -10.69 5.36
C SER A 203 -7.07 -10.87 4.05
N LYS A 204 -8.39 -10.63 4.06
CA LYS A 204 -9.20 -10.63 2.84
C LYS A 204 -9.06 -9.29 2.10
N ASP A 205 -9.24 -8.18 2.82
CA ASP A 205 -9.47 -6.87 2.20
C ASP A 205 -8.18 -6.07 1.94
N GLY A 206 -7.06 -6.44 2.58
CA GLY A 206 -5.79 -5.72 2.43
C GLY A 206 -5.82 -4.26 2.93
N ALA A 207 -6.90 -3.87 3.60
CA ALA A 207 -7.06 -2.58 4.25
C ALA A 207 -6.31 -2.53 5.58
N TYR A 208 -5.97 -1.32 6.02
CA TYR A 208 -5.39 -1.07 7.34
C TYR A 208 -6.30 -1.64 8.43
N HIS A 209 -5.71 -2.37 9.37
CA HIS A 209 -6.41 -2.79 10.58
C HIS A 209 -5.44 -2.78 11.78
N PRO A 210 -5.76 -2.09 12.89
CA PRO A 210 -4.88 -1.98 14.06
C PRO A 210 -4.36 -3.32 14.60
N LYS A 211 -5.16 -4.39 14.49
CA LYS A 211 -4.80 -5.75 14.85
C LYS A 211 -3.54 -6.24 14.16
N TYR A 212 -3.38 -5.99 12.85
CA TYR A 212 -2.18 -6.45 12.13
C TYR A 212 -0.94 -5.65 12.53
N ARG A 213 -1.10 -4.36 12.84
CA ARG A 213 -0.01 -3.55 13.41
C ARG A 213 0.46 -4.09 14.74
N GLN A 214 -0.47 -4.48 15.62
CA GLN A 214 -0.15 -5.12 16.90
C GLN A 214 0.57 -6.46 16.71
N ILE A 215 0.05 -7.34 15.85
CA ILE A 215 0.69 -8.63 15.54
C ILE A 215 2.11 -8.44 15.00
N TRP A 216 2.32 -7.44 14.16
CA TRP A 216 3.65 -7.13 13.63
C TRP A 216 4.60 -6.62 14.71
N ARG A 217 4.13 -5.73 15.59
CA ARG A 217 4.92 -5.24 16.73
C ARG A 217 5.33 -6.38 17.66
N GLU A 218 4.37 -7.22 18.06
CA GLU A 218 4.63 -8.38 18.93
C GLU A 218 5.61 -9.38 18.30
N TRP A 219 5.58 -9.52 16.97
CA TRP A 219 6.58 -10.32 16.24
C TRP A 219 7.98 -9.74 16.36
N LEU A 220 8.13 -8.42 16.12
CA LEU A 220 9.42 -7.74 16.24
C LEU A 220 9.96 -7.80 17.67
N ASP A 221 9.10 -7.60 18.68
CA ASP A 221 9.47 -7.66 20.09
C ASP A 221 9.96 -9.07 20.49
N ARG A 222 9.31 -10.12 19.98
CA ARG A 222 9.67 -11.52 20.28
C ARG A 222 10.91 -11.98 19.53
N LYS A 223 11.05 -11.59 18.25
CA LYS A 223 12.19 -11.97 17.41
C LYS A 223 13.49 -11.42 17.96
N GLY A 224 13.43 -10.24 18.58
CA GLY A 224 14.61 -9.50 18.98
C GLY A 224 15.32 -8.85 17.78
N PRO A 225 16.42 -8.14 18.04
CA PRO A 225 17.20 -7.48 17.01
C PRO A 225 17.90 -8.50 16.10
N ASP A 226 17.91 -8.24 14.79
CA ASP A 226 18.72 -9.04 13.86
C ASP A 226 20.20 -8.76 14.11
N ILE A 227 20.94 -9.80 14.53
CA ILE A 227 22.39 -9.72 14.68
C ILE A 227 23.00 -9.68 13.28
N THR A 228 23.41 -8.49 12.84
CA THR A 228 24.16 -8.32 11.59
C THR A 228 25.65 -8.27 11.93
N ILE A 229 26.39 -9.32 11.60
CA ILE A 229 27.86 -9.35 11.74
C ILE A 229 28.45 -8.65 10.51
N VAL A 230 29.00 -7.45 10.70
CA VAL A 230 29.74 -6.72 9.66
C VAL A 230 31.21 -7.04 9.85
N PHE A 231 31.85 -7.64 8.85
CA PHE A 231 33.31 -7.79 8.82
C PHE A 231 33.90 -6.53 8.18
N GLU A 232 34.73 -5.81 8.94
CA GLU A 232 35.57 -4.70 8.45
C GLU A 232 36.93 -5.20 7.94
#